data_AF-A0A2S9F9B7-F1
#
_entry.id   AF-A0A2S9F9B7-F1
#
_cell.length_a   1.000
_cell.length_b   1.000
_cell.length_c   1.000
_cell.angle_alpha   90.00
_cell.angle_beta   90.00
_cell.angle_gamma   90.00
#
_symmetry.space_group_name_H-M   'P 1'
#
loop_
_entity.id
_entity.type
_entity.pdbx_description
1 polymer ?
#
loop_
_entity_poly.entity_id
_entity_poly.type
_entity_poly.pdbx_seq_one_letter_code
_entity_poly.pdbx_strand_id
1 'polypeptide(L)'
;VAKLVETGIGALPIPLASFVARQRNLKDFLGGGAVGAEQVALDDSFQWWEGRFEKITLAAANLPQIVNKRLLEPASDAGRDALAAAVARVRANPVAFKHLLTDEVGSAAVDFEQVYPFSPALVDAMVALSSIMQRERTALKIMSELLSRGRDELTVGDVLPVGDLFDVVVLGDAEPLTDDMKNLFRAARAFYTRKMRPYLLNRHSLTEEEAKGLARNHAFRRDDRLAKTLLVAAIAPGAASLKDLTASKLAALNFGTVVSMIPGQEAVQVVALARDWSAEFGEVTVGTQTADPVITLQLSGVDYDSVLVHVQNEDTHENRRGLLRRLLAEQIGAALTGALGSEYSLTHVWRGQKREVDVVFGNVRDTRTLPDAALIATDGRWKLVIDFPFDDAGHPPSDDVWRLVQLKQDGRESDTIAWLPHFLTASRMDDIGKLVVLDYLLTGARFDQYSTSLPVNDREPARRQLANQRD
;
A
#
# COMPACT_ATOMS: atom_id res chain seq x y z
N VAL A 1 23.19 25.00 -33.55
CA VAL A 1 24.67 25.04 -33.61
C VAL A 1 25.16 26.10 -32.61
N ALA A 2 25.68 25.69 -31.46
CA ALA A 2 26.18 26.62 -30.44
C ALA A 2 27.58 27.13 -30.79
N LYS A 3 27.79 28.45 -30.79
CA LYS A 3 29.05 29.14 -31.11
C LYS A 3 29.93 29.32 -29.85
N LEU A 4 30.47 28.24 -29.29
CA LEU A 4 31.60 28.36 -28.35
C LEU A 4 32.88 28.22 -29.16
N VAL A 5 33.42 29.35 -29.63
CA VAL A 5 34.64 29.41 -30.43
C VAL A 5 35.73 29.97 -29.53
N GLU A 6 36.90 29.32 -29.49
CA GLU A 6 38.09 29.92 -28.87
C GLU A 6 38.35 31.28 -29.52
N THR A 7 38.46 32.32 -28.70
CA THR A 7 38.83 33.64 -29.19
C THR A 7 40.22 33.54 -29.82
N GLY A 8 40.40 33.96 -31.07
CA GLY A 8 41.72 34.03 -31.73
C GLY A 8 42.73 35.01 -31.10
N ILE A 9 42.41 35.52 -29.91
CA ILE A 9 43.25 36.36 -29.07
C ILE A 9 44.05 35.40 -28.19
N GLY A 10 45.28 35.09 -28.61
CA GLY A 10 46.05 33.94 -28.11
C GLY A 10 46.30 33.87 -26.59
N ALA A 11 46.28 35.00 -25.86
CA ALA A 11 46.42 35.02 -24.41
C ALA A 11 45.51 36.08 -23.77
N LEU A 12 44.65 35.66 -22.85
CA LEU A 12 43.88 36.56 -22.00
C LEU A 12 44.76 37.08 -20.86
N PRO A 13 44.66 38.37 -20.48
CA PRO A 13 45.46 38.95 -19.37
C PRO A 13 45.18 38.28 -18.01
N ILE A 14 44.05 37.59 -17.88
CA ILE A 14 43.59 36.92 -16.67
C ILE A 14 43.00 35.56 -17.09
N PRO A 15 43.36 34.45 -16.42
CA PRO A 15 42.73 33.17 -16.71
C PRO A 15 41.24 33.23 -16.39
N LEU A 16 40.39 32.89 -17.36
CA LEU A 16 38.95 32.74 -17.17
C LEU A 16 38.62 31.26 -17.01
N ALA A 17 38.09 30.88 -15.84
CA ALA A 17 37.52 29.56 -15.60
C ALA A 17 36.00 29.65 -15.73
N SER A 18 35.40 28.76 -16.53
CA SER A 18 33.94 28.67 -16.70
C SER A 18 33.45 27.28 -16.32
N PHE A 19 32.54 27.22 -15.36
CA PHE A 19 31.88 25.97 -14.96
C PHE A 19 30.52 25.87 -15.67
N VAL A 20 30.40 24.93 -16.61
CA VAL A 20 29.16 24.70 -17.35
C VAL A 20 28.47 23.46 -16.80
N ALA A 21 27.36 23.65 -16.10
CA ALA A 21 26.58 22.54 -15.55
C ALA A 21 25.84 21.77 -16.66
N ARG A 22 26.25 20.53 -16.94
CA ARG A 22 25.51 19.60 -17.82
C ARG A 22 24.47 18.84 -16.99
N GLN A 23 23.24 19.35 -16.92
CA GLN A 23 22.15 18.68 -16.19
C GLN A 23 21.57 17.44 -16.92
N ARG A 24 21.85 17.28 -18.22
CA ARG A 24 21.48 16.11 -19.04
C ARG A 24 22.31 16.08 -20.32
N ASN A 25 22.38 14.95 -21.01
CA ASN A 25 23.02 14.90 -22.33
C ASN A 25 22.19 15.73 -23.32
N LEU A 26 22.81 16.60 -24.11
CA LEU A 26 22.12 17.43 -25.12
C LEU A 26 21.31 16.57 -26.12
N LYS A 27 21.70 15.30 -26.28
CA LYS A 27 21.05 14.28 -27.09
C LYS A 27 19.60 14.02 -26.68
N ASP A 28 19.32 14.03 -25.37
CA ASP A 28 17.98 13.80 -24.82
C ASP A 28 17.02 14.96 -25.12
N PHE A 29 17.55 16.15 -25.42
CA PHE A 29 16.76 17.35 -25.68
C PHE A 29 16.19 17.40 -27.10
N LEU A 30 16.69 16.54 -28.00
CA LEU A 30 16.29 16.47 -29.42
C LEU A 30 15.31 15.33 -29.72
N GLY A 31 14.81 14.64 -28.68
CA GLY A 31 13.85 13.55 -28.83
C GLY A 31 12.50 14.04 -29.36
N GLY A 32 12.28 13.93 -30.68
CA GLY A 32 10.95 14.06 -31.24
C GLY A 32 10.76 14.25 -32.75
N GLY A 33 11.78 14.41 -33.60
CA GLY A 33 11.45 14.70 -35.02
C GLY A 33 12.48 14.58 -36.14
N ALA A 34 13.75 14.25 -35.89
CA ALA A 34 14.75 14.14 -36.96
C ALA A 34 15.18 12.69 -37.21
N VAL A 35 15.15 12.27 -38.47
CA VAL A 35 15.41 10.89 -38.92
C VAL A 35 16.92 10.65 -39.07
N GLY A 36 17.45 9.65 -38.36
CA GLY A 36 18.63 8.84 -38.70
C GLY A 36 19.98 9.55 -38.90
N ALA A 37 20.20 10.22 -40.02
CA ALA A 37 21.52 10.69 -40.46
C ALA A 37 21.93 12.04 -39.82
N GLU A 38 20.99 12.97 -39.63
CA GLU A 38 21.27 14.25 -38.97
C GLU A 38 21.55 14.08 -37.47
N GLN A 39 20.90 13.11 -36.83
CA GLN A 39 21.11 12.81 -35.41
C GLN A 39 22.50 12.22 -35.15
N VAL A 40 22.98 11.35 -36.03
CA VAL A 40 24.35 10.79 -35.96
C VAL A 40 25.40 11.88 -36.19
N ALA A 41 25.21 12.77 -37.18
CA ALA A 41 26.15 13.87 -37.43
C ALA A 41 26.19 14.89 -36.28
N LEU A 42 25.05 15.17 -35.64
CA LEU A 42 24.99 15.98 -34.43
C LEU A 42 25.67 15.28 -33.24
N ASP A 43 25.43 13.99 -33.06
CA ASP A 43 26.05 13.18 -32.01
C ASP A 43 27.58 13.12 -32.14
N ASP A 44 28.09 12.93 -33.35
CA ASP A 44 29.52 12.96 -33.65
C ASP A 44 30.11 14.35 -33.40
N SER A 45 29.37 15.42 -33.76
CA SER A 45 29.80 16.79 -33.45
C SER A 45 29.90 17.01 -31.93
N PHE A 46 28.94 16.50 -31.15
CA PHE A 46 28.96 16.64 -29.69
C PHE A 46 30.05 15.81 -29.03
N GLN A 47 30.30 14.57 -29.50
CA GLN A 47 31.43 13.76 -29.02
C GLN A 47 32.78 14.42 -29.30
N TRP A 48 32.93 15.06 -30.47
CA TRP A 48 34.16 15.79 -30.81
C TRP A 48 34.43 16.96 -29.85
N TRP A 49 33.38 17.57 -29.28
CA TRP A 49 33.50 18.60 -28.25
C TRP A 49 33.74 18.04 -26.84
N GLU A 50 33.30 16.82 -26.53
CA GLU A 50 33.47 16.23 -25.19
C GLU A 50 34.94 16.08 -24.78
N GLY A 51 35.83 15.78 -25.72
CA GLY A 51 37.27 15.70 -25.45
C GLY A 51 37.95 17.04 -25.11
N ARG A 52 37.26 18.18 -25.31
CA ARG A 52 37.80 19.53 -25.04
C ARG A 52 37.43 20.10 -23.67
N PHE A 53 36.55 19.42 -22.93
CA PHE A 53 36.15 19.85 -21.59
C PHE A 53 36.67 18.88 -20.54
N GLU A 54 37.29 19.43 -19.50
CA GLU A 54 37.56 18.64 -18.30
C GLU A 54 36.23 18.38 -17.58
N LYS A 55 35.84 17.10 -17.51
CA LYS A 55 34.59 16.70 -16.85
C LYS A 55 34.82 16.54 -15.36
N ILE A 56 34.37 17.53 -14.58
CA ILE A 56 34.27 17.40 -13.12
C ILE A 56 32.94 16.71 -12.80
N THR A 57 33.01 15.44 -12.38
CA THR A 57 31.82 14.70 -11.94
C THR A 57 31.53 15.04 -10.48
N LEU A 58 30.46 15.80 -10.23
CA LEU A 58 29.98 16.06 -8.88
C LEU A 58 29.17 14.85 -8.41
N ALA A 59 29.84 13.89 -7.76
CA ALA A 59 29.17 12.74 -7.17
C ALA A 59 28.27 13.16 -6.00
N ALA A 60 27.18 12.41 -5.78
CA ALA A 60 26.28 12.59 -4.64
C ALA A 60 26.96 12.40 -3.27
N ALA A 61 28.18 11.84 -3.25
CA ALA A 61 29.01 11.64 -2.05
C ALA A 61 29.27 12.93 -1.25
N ASN A 62 29.18 14.11 -1.87
CA ASN A 62 29.37 15.39 -1.16
C ASN A 62 28.11 15.90 -0.46
N LEU A 63 26.96 15.24 -0.65
CA LEU A 63 25.68 15.70 -0.09
C LEU A 63 25.71 15.83 1.44
N PRO A 64 26.25 14.86 2.22
CA PRO A 64 26.35 15.01 3.67
C PRO A 64 27.06 16.28 4.12
N GLN A 65 28.19 16.60 3.48
CA GLN A 65 28.97 17.81 3.79
C GLN A 65 28.21 19.09 3.42
N ILE A 66 27.53 19.09 2.27
CA ILE A 66 26.70 20.23 1.83
C ILE A 66 25.56 20.47 2.81
N VAL A 67 24.88 19.40 3.25
CA VAL A 67 23.79 19.47 4.22
C VAL A 67 24.30 19.98 5.56
N ASN A 68 25.42 19.44 6.04
CA ASN A 68 26.05 19.88 7.28
C ASN A 68 26.37 21.38 7.26
N LYS A 69 27.02 21.86 6.18
CA LYS A 69 27.43 23.26 6.05
C LYS A 69 26.31 24.24 5.78
N ARG A 70 25.26 23.83 5.06
CA ARG A 70 24.20 24.75 4.64
C ARG A 70 22.97 24.76 5.53
N LEU A 71 22.73 23.68 6.28
CA LEU A 71 21.47 23.47 6.98
C LEU A 71 21.66 23.10 8.46
N LEU A 72 22.68 22.30 8.79
CA LEU A 72 22.81 21.66 10.11
C LEU A 72 23.98 22.19 10.95
N GLU A 73 24.55 23.33 10.56
CA GLU A 73 25.65 23.92 11.32
C GLU A 73 25.17 24.31 12.74
N PRO A 74 25.77 23.74 13.81
CA PRO A 74 25.36 24.05 15.17
C PRO A 74 25.59 25.53 15.49
N ALA A 75 24.57 26.19 16.03
CA ALA A 75 24.67 27.61 16.40
C ALA A 75 25.54 27.88 17.64
N SER A 76 25.87 26.85 18.44
CA SER A 76 26.67 26.97 19.65
C SER A 76 27.41 25.68 19.99
N ASP A 77 28.45 25.78 20.82
CA ASP A 77 29.21 24.63 21.33
C ASP A 77 28.31 23.69 22.15
N ALA A 78 27.43 24.24 22.99
CA ALA A 78 26.45 23.45 23.74
C ALA A 78 25.50 22.68 22.81
N GLY A 79 25.10 23.28 21.68
CA GLY A 79 24.31 22.60 20.66
C GLY A 79 25.07 21.45 20.01
N ARG A 80 26.35 21.65 19.68
CA ARG A 80 27.21 20.59 19.14
C ARG A 80 27.34 19.40 20.09
N ASP A 81 27.55 19.66 21.38
CA ASP A 81 27.66 18.61 22.40
C ASP A 81 26.33 17.87 22.59
N ALA A 82 25.20 18.59 22.56
CA ALA A 82 23.87 17.99 22.64
C ALA A 82 23.56 17.07 21.45
N LEU A 83 23.96 17.47 20.23
CA LEU A 83 23.83 16.64 19.02
C LEU A 83 24.69 15.38 19.11
N ALA A 84 25.95 15.50 19.56
CA ALA A 84 26.83 14.36 19.76
C ALA A 84 26.24 13.35 20.77
N ALA A 85 25.69 13.85 21.89
CA ALA A 85 25.01 13.02 22.88
C ALA A 85 23.75 12.34 22.31
N ALA A 86 23.00 13.01 21.43
CA ALA A 86 21.84 12.44 20.77
C ALA A 86 22.22 11.30 19.81
N VAL A 87 23.24 11.50 18.98
CA VAL A 87 23.75 10.44 18.08
C VAL A 87 24.23 9.23 18.89
N ALA A 88 24.92 9.45 20.02
CA ALA A 88 25.35 8.36 20.88
C ALA A 88 24.18 7.52 21.42
N ARG A 89 23.03 8.14 21.73
CA ARG A 89 21.81 7.40 22.13
C ARG A 89 21.24 6.56 21.00
N VAL A 90 21.23 7.06 19.77
CA VAL A 90 20.75 6.28 18.61
C VAL A 90 21.67 5.07 18.37
N ARG A 91 22.98 5.26 18.47
CA ARG A 91 23.98 4.19 18.34
C ARG A 91 23.86 3.08 19.39
N ALA A 92 23.26 3.37 20.54
CA ALA A 92 23.00 2.37 21.57
C ALA A 92 21.97 1.30 21.15
N ASN A 93 21.26 1.49 20.04
CA ASN A 93 20.43 0.47 19.40
C ASN A 93 21.08 0.00 18.07
N PRO A 94 21.93 -1.05 18.07
CA PRO A 94 22.68 -1.47 16.90
C PRO A 94 21.81 -1.94 15.73
N VAL A 95 20.65 -2.55 16.02
CA VAL A 95 19.72 -3.05 15.00
C VAL A 95 19.11 -1.88 14.24
N ALA A 96 18.56 -0.89 14.97
CA ALA A 96 18.00 0.29 14.34
C ALA A 96 19.08 1.10 13.61
N PHE A 97 20.25 1.29 14.24
CA PHE A 97 21.35 2.05 13.65
C PHE A 97 21.83 1.44 12.32
N LYS A 98 21.92 0.10 12.22
CA LYS A 98 22.26 -0.59 10.97
C LYS A 98 21.29 -0.25 9.83
N HIS A 99 19.99 -0.27 10.10
CA HIS A 99 18.98 0.06 9.08
C HIS A 99 18.99 1.55 8.72
N LEU A 100 19.23 2.44 9.69
CA LEU A 100 19.35 3.87 9.46
C LEU A 100 20.58 4.25 8.62
N LEU A 101 21.63 3.44 8.64
CA LEU A 101 22.82 3.59 7.79
C LEU A 101 22.65 3.01 6.38
N THR A 102 21.55 2.30 6.09
CA THR A 102 21.38 1.63 4.78
C THR A 102 21.14 2.67 3.68
N ASP A 103 22.08 2.79 2.75
CA ASP A 103 22.02 3.67 1.57
C ASP A 103 22.75 3.01 0.37
N GLU A 104 22.78 3.69 -0.78
CA GLU A 104 23.49 3.21 -1.98
C GLU A 104 25.03 3.25 -1.84
N VAL A 105 25.57 4.17 -1.02
CA VAL A 105 27.01 4.47 -0.96
C VAL A 105 27.74 3.68 0.13
N GLY A 106 27.02 3.06 1.07
CA GLY A 106 27.59 2.33 2.20
C GLY A 106 28.02 3.25 3.34
N SER A 107 27.16 4.19 3.74
CA SER A 107 27.42 5.18 4.78
C SER A 107 27.87 4.55 6.10
N ALA A 108 28.86 5.18 6.71
CA ALA A 108 29.37 4.82 8.02
C ALA A 108 28.78 5.70 9.13
N ALA A 109 29.16 5.39 10.36
CA ALA A 109 28.66 6.10 11.53
C ALA A 109 29.02 7.60 11.52
N VAL A 110 30.15 7.97 10.90
CA VAL A 110 30.58 9.37 10.71
C VAL A 110 29.67 10.15 9.77
N ASP A 111 29.09 9.49 8.76
CA ASP A 111 28.18 10.12 7.80
C ASP A 111 26.84 10.43 8.48
N PHE A 112 26.38 9.53 9.35
CA PHE A 112 25.20 9.77 10.19
C PHE A 112 25.36 11.01 11.07
N GLU A 113 26.52 11.21 11.69
CA GLU A 113 26.79 12.41 12.51
C GLU A 113 26.72 13.70 11.69
N GLN A 114 27.16 13.68 10.43
CA GLN A 114 27.16 14.86 9.57
C GLN A 114 25.76 15.30 9.15
N VAL A 115 24.82 14.36 9.02
CA VAL A 115 23.46 14.62 8.53
C VAL A 115 22.39 14.61 9.63
N TYR A 116 22.75 14.42 10.90
CA TYR A 116 21.80 14.43 12.01
C TYR A 116 21.04 15.77 12.12
N PRO A 117 19.69 15.80 12.24
CA PRO A 117 18.78 14.72 12.68
C PRO A 117 18.24 13.81 11.57
N PHE A 118 18.72 13.95 10.34
CA PHE A 118 18.42 12.99 9.27
C PHE A 118 19.26 11.71 9.45
N SER A 119 18.82 10.62 8.83
CA SER A 119 19.60 9.38 8.70
C SER A 119 20.10 9.22 7.25
N PRO A 120 21.23 8.53 7.00
CA PRO A 120 21.64 8.19 5.64
C PRO A 120 20.54 7.50 4.83
N ALA A 121 19.75 6.62 5.44
CA ALA A 121 18.58 6.01 4.81
C ALA A 121 17.53 7.05 4.38
N LEU A 122 17.25 8.04 5.21
CA LEU A 122 16.34 9.15 4.86
C LEU A 122 16.93 10.02 3.74
N VAL A 123 18.24 10.27 3.76
CA VAL A 123 18.95 11.02 2.71
C VAL A 123 18.88 10.28 1.37
N ASP A 124 19.12 8.97 1.35
CA ASP A 124 18.99 8.09 0.19
C ASP A 124 17.57 8.16 -0.42
N ALA A 125 16.54 8.02 0.43
CA ALA A 125 15.15 8.18 0.02
C ALA A 125 14.84 9.56 -0.60
N MET A 126 15.37 10.64 0.00
CA MET A 126 15.20 12.01 -0.55
C MET A 126 15.91 12.20 -1.88
N VAL A 127 17.11 11.64 -2.05
CA VAL A 127 17.85 11.71 -3.32
C VAL A 127 17.06 10.99 -4.41
N ALA A 128 16.61 9.75 -4.14
CA ALA A 128 15.79 8.97 -5.05
C ALA A 128 14.50 9.72 -5.45
N LEU A 129 13.77 10.28 -4.47
CA LEU A 129 12.58 11.10 -4.73
C LEU A 129 12.90 12.36 -5.53
N SER A 130 13.94 13.10 -5.16
CA SER A 130 14.28 14.34 -5.87
C SER A 130 14.65 14.12 -7.34
N SER A 131 15.16 12.93 -7.67
CA SER A 131 15.51 12.57 -9.06
C SER A 131 14.29 12.41 -9.99
N ILE A 132 13.12 12.09 -9.44
CA ILE A 132 11.86 11.90 -10.19
C ILE A 132 10.95 13.13 -10.14
N MET A 133 11.31 14.15 -9.35
CA MET A 133 10.52 15.37 -9.12
C MET A 133 10.96 16.54 -10.02
N GLN A 134 10.09 17.54 -10.16
CA GLN A 134 10.39 18.75 -10.93
C GLN A 134 11.62 19.53 -10.41
N ARG A 135 12.29 20.24 -11.33
CA ARG A 135 13.63 20.87 -11.18
C ARG A 135 13.83 21.72 -9.92
N GLU A 136 12.78 22.32 -9.37
CA GLU A 136 12.88 23.21 -8.21
C GLU A 136 12.85 22.47 -6.86
N ARG A 137 12.69 21.14 -6.87
CA ARG A 137 12.58 20.31 -5.67
C ARG A 137 13.84 19.51 -5.42
N THR A 138 14.86 20.17 -4.89
CA THR A 138 16.09 19.50 -4.47
C THR A 138 15.92 18.82 -3.11
N ALA A 139 16.71 17.77 -2.85
CA ALA A 139 16.77 17.11 -1.54
C ALA A 139 17.00 18.12 -0.39
N LEU A 140 17.85 19.13 -0.60
CA LEU A 140 18.12 20.17 0.39
C LEU A 140 16.87 21.03 0.72
N LYS A 141 16.00 21.30 -0.26
CA LYS A 141 14.74 22.02 -0.04
C LYS A 141 13.75 21.17 0.75
N ILE A 142 13.67 19.87 0.45
CA ILE A 142 12.84 18.90 1.19
C ILE A 142 13.32 18.82 2.66
N MET A 143 14.62 18.72 2.88
CA MET A 143 15.23 18.72 4.23
C MET A 143 14.87 20.00 5.01
N SER A 144 15.02 21.16 4.39
CA SER A 144 14.67 22.44 5.01
C SER A 144 13.19 22.52 5.39
N GLU A 145 12.31 22.01 4.52
CA GLU A 145 10.87 21.97 4.81
C GLU A 145 10.52 21.02 5.95
N LEU A 146 11.17 19.84 6.04
CA LEU A 146 11.00 18.91 7.17
C LEU A 146 11.37 19.57 8.51
N LEU A 147 12.52 20.25 8.57
CA LEU A 147 12.94 20.98 9.78
C LEU A 147 11.98 22.14 10.09
N SER A 148 11.55 22.88 9.06
CA SER A 148 10.62 23.99 9.24
C SER A 148 9.24 23.53 9.72
N ARG A 149 8.76 22.36 9.32
CA ARG A 149 7.48 21.80 9.80
C ARG A 149 7.61 21.26 11.22
N GLY A 150 8.75 20.65 11.55
CA GLY A 150 9.01 20.11 12.87
C GLY A 150 9.50 21.12 13.91
N ARG A 151 9.65 22.40 13.57
CA ARG A 151 10.29 23.44 14.42
C ARG A 151 9.72 23.57 15.84
N ASP A 152 8.42 23.31 16.01
CA ASP A 152 7.74 23.51 17.29
C ASP A 152 7.57 22.18 18.07
N GLU A 153 7.92 21.04 17.44
CA GLU A 153 7.73 19.69 18.00
C GLU A 153 9.04 18.90 18.17
N LEU A 154 10.04 19.13 17.33
CA LEU A 154 11.28 18.36 17.29
C LEU A 154 12.20 18.75 18.45
N THR A 155 12.69 17.75 19.16
CA THR A 155 13.76 17.88 20.14
C THR A 155 15.08 17.43 19.55
N VAL A 156 16.20 17.84 20.17
CA VAL A 156 17.56 17.43 19.74
C VAL A 156 17.74 15.92 19.75
N GLY A 157 16.94 15.16 20.52
CA GLY A 157 17.00 13.70 20.59
C GLY A 157 16.26 12.96 19.48
N ASP A 158 15.46 13.67 18.68
CA ASP A 158 14.60 13.05 17.67
C ASP A 158 15.34 12.84 16.35
N VAL A 159 15.26 11.61 15.84
CA VAL A 159 15.63 11.29 14.45
C VAL A 159 14.41 11.50 13.57
N LEU A 160 14.58 12.16 12.43
CA LEU A 160 13.49 12.35 11.47
C LEU A 160 13.09 11.01 10.82
N PRO A 161 11.81 10.58 10.94
CA PRO A 161 11.29 9.39 10.29
C PRO A 161 11.20 9.54 8.77
N VAL A 162 11.37 8.42 8.05
CA VAL A 162 11.11 8.38 6.59
C VAL A 162 9.66 8.71 6.25
N GLY A 163 8.70 8.32 7.10
CA GLY A 163 7.29 8.60 6.88
C GLY A 163 6.95 10.08 6.78
N ASP A 164 7.72 10.97 7.43
CA ASP A 164 7.50 12.42 7.38
C ASP A 164 7.74 12.98 5.96
N LEU A 165 8.46 12.27 5.09
CA LEU A 165 8.63 12.64 3.67
C LEU A 165 7.30 12.65 2.90
N PHE A 166 6.37 11.76 3.23
CA PHE A 166 5.13 11.63 2.49
C PHE A 166 4.34 12.95 2.48
N ASP A 167 4.30 13.65 3.62
CA ASP A 167 3.58 14.90 3.77
C ASP A 167 4.22 16.06 3.00
N VAL A 168 5.53 15.99 2.77
CA VAL A 168 6.33 17.01 2.07
C VAL A 168 6.38 16.75 0.57
N VAL A 169 6.32 15.49 0.16
CA VAL A 169 6.53 15.05 -1.24
C VAL A 169 5.22 14.74 -1.94
N VAL A 170 4.32 13.97 -1.31
CA VAL A 170 3.07 13.51 -1.94
C VAL A 170 1.90 14.40 -1.59
N LEU A 171 1.80 14.87 -0.34
CA LEU A 171 0.73 15.80 0.06
C LEU A 171 1.07 17.28 -0.18
N GLY A 172 2.33 17.58 -0.47
CA GLY A 172 2.76 18.93 -0.87
C GLY A 172 2.40 19.27 -2.31
N ASP A 173 2.92 20.42 -2.76
CA ASP A 173 2.68 20.97 -4.11
C ASP A 173 3.60 20.39 -5.19
N ALA A 174 4.33 19.32 -4.86
CA ALA A 174 5.38 18.83 -5.72
C ALA A 174 4.86 17.79 -6.71
N GLU A 175 5.12 18.02 -8.00
CA GLU A 175 4.72 17.12 -9.07
C GLU A 175 5.91 16.31 -9.64
N PRO A 176 5.70 15.04 -9.99
CA PRO A 176 6.67 14.25 -10.74
C PRO A 176 6.89 14.75 -12.17
N LEU A 177 8.03 14.38 -12.76
CA LEU A 177 8.42 14.75 -14.12
C LEU A 177 7.64 14.00 -15.22
N THR A 178 7.39 12.69 -15.02
CA THR A 178 6.75 11.82 -16.02
C THR A 178 5.29 11.54 -15.65
N ASP A 179 4.46 11.30 -16.66
CA ASP A 179 3.03 11.06 -16.44
C ASP A 179 2.74 9.75 -15.69
N ASP A 180 3.55 8.70 -15.90
CA ASP A 180 3.47 7.46 -15.13
C ASP A 180 3.70 7.70 -13.63
N MET A 181 4.69 8.53 -13.29
CA MET A 181 4.98 8.86 -11.89
C MET A 181 3.91 9.79 -11.30
N LYS A 182 3.32 10.69 -12.09
CA LYS A 182 2.15 11.47 -11.65
C LYS A 182 0.98 10.58 -11.30
N ASN A 183 0.71 9.54 -12.10
CA ASN A 183 -0.35 8.57 -11.82
C ASN A 183 -0.04 7.77 -10.54
N LEU A 184 1.20 7.32 -10.35
CA LEU A 184 1.62 6.64 -9.13
C LEU A 184 1.49 7.54 -7.88
N PHE A 185 1.89 8.81 -7.95
CA PHE A 185 1.72 9.77 -6.86
C PHE A 185 0.25 10.04 -6.55
N ARG A 186 -0.59 10.15 -7.59
CA ARG A 186 -2.04 10.30 -7.43
C ARG A 186 -2.64 9.07 -6.75
N ALA A 187 -2.23 7.87 -7.15
CA ALA A 187 -2.64 6.62 -6.52
C ALA A 187 -2.20 6.56 -5.04
N ALA A 188 -0.96 6.94 -4.72
CA ALA A 188 -0.46 7.01 -3.35
C ALA A 188 -1.27 8.01 -2.50
N ARG A 189 -1.54 9.21 -3.04
CA ARG A 189 -2.35 10.24 -2.38
C ARG A 189 -3.78 9.75 -2.16
N ALA A 190 -4.40 9.12 -3.17
CA ALA A 190 -5.76 8.61 -3.08
C ALA A 190 -5.87 7.46 -2.08
N PHE A 191 -4.95 6.49 -2.12
CA PHE A 191 -4.91 5.39 -1.15
C PHE A 191 -4.78 5.92 0.29
N TYR A 192 -3.87 6.86 0.51
CA TYR A 192 -3.70 7.46 1.84
C TYR A 192 -4.94 8.21 2.31
N THR A 193 -5.45 9.14 1.50
CA THR A 193 -6.55 10.04 1.90
C THR A 193 -7.91 9.37 1.97
N ARG A 194 -8.18 8.39 1.10
CA ARG A 194 -9.49 7.74 1.00
C ARG A 194 -9.59 6.41 1.74
N LYS A 195 -8.48 5.68 1.93
CA LYS A 195 -8.48 4.35 2.57
C LYS A 195 -7.73 4.37 3.91
N MET A 196 -6.42 4.61 3.88
CA MET A 196 -5.56 4.44 5.06
C MET A 196 -5.87 5.44 6.19
N ARG A 197 -6.02 6.73 5.88
CA ARG A 197 -6.25 7.77 6.90
C ARG A 197 -7.62 7.60 7.60
N PRO A 198 -8.74 7.38 6.90
CA PRO A 198 -10.01 7.06 7.55
C PRO A 198 -9.95 5.81 8.43
N TYR A 199 -9.27 4.75 7.96
CA TYR A 199 -9.07 3.52 8.75
C TYR A 199 -8.31 3.80 10.06
N LEU A 200 -7.19 4.53 9.99
CA LEU A 200 -6.39 4.86 11.16
C LEU A 200 -7.16 5.74 12.15
N LEU A 201 -7.94 6.72 11.66
CA LEU A 201 -8.79 7.55 12.50
C LEU A 201 -9.85 6.72 13.24
N ASN A 202 -10.54 5.83 12.52
CA ASN A 202 -11.54 4.95 13.11
C ASN A 202 -10.92 3.99 14.14
N ARG A 203 -9.77 3.39 13.82
CA ARG A 203 -9.04 2.48 14.72
C ARG A 203 -8.68 3.15 16.04
N HIS A 204 -8.30 4.43 16.01
CA HIS A 204 -7.94 5.20 17.20
C HIS A 204 -9.12 5.99 17.79
N SER A 205 -10.33 5.87 17.21
CA SER A 205 -11.54 6.62 17.61
C SER A 205 -11.33 8.14 17.63
N LEU A 206 -10.67 8.67 16.60
CA LEU A 206 -10.31 10.07 16.47
C LEU A 206 -11.03 10.74 15.29
N THR A 207 -11.30 12.03 15.44
CA THR A 207 -11.67 12.90 14.33
C THR A 207 -10.44 13.52 13.66
N GLU A 208 -10.65 14.05 12.45
CA GLU A 208 -9.60 14.73 11.67
C GLU A 208 -9.00 15.95 12.41
N GLU A 209 -9.81 16.69 13.18
CA GLU A 209 -9.34 17.85 13.94
C GLU A 209 -8.56 17.43 15.20
N GLU A 210 -9.02 16.42 15.92
CA GLU A 210 -8.31 15.90 17.09
C GLU A 210 -6.93 15.34 16.69
N ALA A 211 -6.85 14.66 15.55
CA ALA A 211 -5.61 14.08 15.04
C ALA A 211 -4.49 15.12 14.81
N LYS A 212 -4.84 16.36 14.43
CA LYS A 212 -3.88 17.45 14.19
C LYS A 212 -3.19 17.91 15.48
N GLY A 213 -3.91 17.92 16.61
CA GLY A 213 -3.41 18.38 17.90
C GLY A 213 -2.64 17.34 18.71
N LEU A 214 -2.52 16.11 18.20
CA LEU A 214 -1.86 15.01 18.91
C LEU A 214 -0.34 15.20 18.99
N ALA A 215 0.20 14.87 20.16
CA ALA A 215 1.64 14.83 20.42
C ALA A 215 2.36 13.83 19.49
N ARG A 216 3.64 14.12 19.22
CA ARG A 216 4.51 13.37 18.29
C ARG A 216 4.62 11.86 18.61
N ASN A 217 4.49 11.50 19.89
CA ASN A 217 4.61 10.14 20.41
C ASN A 217 3.26 9.39 20.53
N HIS A 218 2.15 9.99 20.09
CA HIS A 218 0.85 9.35 20.15
C HIS A 218 0.78 8.11 19.22
N ALA A 219 0.07 7.06 19.64
CA ALA A 219 -0.03 5.81 18.89
C ALA A 219 -0.58 5.99 17.45
N PHE A 220 -1.57 6.87 17.27
CA PHE A 220 -2.03 7.29 15.93
C PHE A 220 -0.90 7.83 15.03
N ARG A 221 -0.05 8.74 15.56
CA ARG A 221 1.07 9.32 14.80
C ARG A 221 2.10 8.24 14.44
N ARG A 222 2.26 7.24 15.30
CA ARG A 222 3.09 6.06 15.02
C ARG A 222 2.57 5.26 13.85
N ASP A 223 1.33 4.84 13.91
CA ASP A 223 0.73 4.01 12.87
C ASP A 223 0.67 4.77 11.54
N ASP A 224 0.37 6.08 11.58
CA ASP A 224 0.38 6.98 10.42
C ASP A 224 1.76 7.09 9.76
N ARG A 225 2.84 7.29 10.53
CA ARG A 225 4.21 7.35 9.99
C ARG A 225 4.70 6.03 9.39
N LEU A 226 4.34 4.90 10.02
CA LEU A 226 4.65 3.58 9.49
C LEU A 226 3.96 3.36 8.14
N ALA A 227 2.67 3.70 8.03
CA ALA A 227 1.92 3.61 6.79
C ALA A 227 2.50 4.54 5.70
N LYS A 228 2.84 5.78 6.06
CA LYS A 228 3.50 6.73 5.17
C LYS A 228 4.87 6.25 4.68
N THR A 229 5.61 5.53 5.51
CA THR A 229 6.91 4.97 5.09
C THR A 229 6.73 3.90 4.02
N LEU A 230 5.73 3.02 4.15
CA LEU A 230 5.38 2.05 3.10
C LEU A 230 4.97 2.75 1.81
N LEU A 231 4.19 3.84 1.92
CA LEU A 231 3.82 4.66 0.76
C LEU A 231 5.02 5.33 0.10
N VAL A 232 5.95 5.86 0.88
CA VAL A 232 7.22 6.43 0.37
C VAL A 232 8.06 5.37 -0.34
N ALA A 233 8.10 4.15 0.18
CA ALA A 233 8.80 3.03 -0.49
C ALA A 233 8.16 2.64 -1.82
N ALA A 234 6.82 2.66 -1.91
CA ALA A 234 6.11 2.37 -3.14
C ALA A 234 6.37 3.40 -4.25
N ILE A 235 6.54 4.68 -3.91
CA ILE A 235 6.80 5.75 -4.89
C ILE A 235 8.30 5.96 -5.21
N ALA A 236 9.20 5.45 -4.38
CA ALA A 236 10.65 5.63 -4.52
C ALA A 236 11.41 4.28 -4.63
N PRO A 237 11.12 3.44 -5.63
CA PRO A 237 11.74 2.11 -5.76
C PRO A 237 13.25 2.16 -6.01
N GLY A 238 13.78 3.31 -6.43
CA GLY A 238 15.21 3.55 -6.63
C GLY A 238 16.01 3.62 -5.33
N ALA A 239 15.38 3.93 -4.19
CA ALA A 239 16.08 4.07 -2.91
C ALA A 239 16.51 2.71 -2.35
N ALA A 240 17.80 2.48 -2.19
CA ALA A 240 18.32 1.24 -1.60
C ALA A 240 17.84 1.06 -0.14
N SER A 241 17.72 2.17 0.57
CA SER A 241 17.15 2.24 1.92
C SER A 241 15.72 1.71 2.02
N LEU A 242 14.94 1.72 0.94
CA LEU A 242 13.51 1.36 0.95
C LEU A 242 13.21 0.01 0.29
N LYS A 243 14.23 -0.71 -0.21
CA LYS A 243 14.06 -2.08 -0.71
C LYS A 243 13.89 -3.07 0.43
N ASP A 244 13.11 -4.13 0.18
CA ASP A 244 12.91 -5.27 1.10
C ASP A 244 12.60 -4.81 2.54
N LEU A 245 11.51 -4.05 2.70
CA LEU A 245 11.10 -3.52 4.01
C LEU A 245 10.61 -4.65 4.92
N THR A 246 11.50 -5.19 5.75
CA THR A 246 11.11 -6.04 6.87
C THR A 246 10.46 -5.22 7.99
N ALA A 247 9.75 -5.87 8.90
CA ALA A 247 9.13 -5.20 10.05
C ALA A 247 10.17 -4.47 10.93
N SER A 248 11.33 -5.09 11.16
CA SER A 248 12.45 -4.46 11.89
C SER A 248 12.99 -3.24 11.16
N LYS A 249 13.14 -3.33 9.83
CA LYS A 249 13.62 -2.23 8.99
C LYS A 249 12.61 -1.07 8.99
N LEU A 250 11.32 -1.37 8.84
CA LEU A 250 10.25 -0.38 8.86
C LEU A 250 10.15 0.36 10.21
N ALA A 251 10.32 -0.36 11.33
CA ALA A 251 10.40 0.25 12.65
C ALA A 251 11.63 1.16 12.78
N ALA A 252 12.79 0.72 12.31
CA ALA A 252 14.04 1.48 12.38
C ALA A 252 14.01 2.76 11.55
N LEU A 253 13.44 2.73 10.34
CA LEU A 253 13.25 3.92 9.49
C LEU A 253 12.29 4.95 10.11
N ASN A 254 11.53 4.55 11.14
CA ASN A 254 10.67 5.40 11.95
C ASN A 254 11.16 5.48 13.40
N PHE A 255 12.49 5.54 13.58
CA PHE A 255 13.13 5.56 14.89
C PHE A 255 12.49 6.58 15.85
N GLY A 256 12.36 6.19 17.11
CA GLY A 256 11.73 7.01 18.16
C GLY A 256 10.20 7.07 18.10
N THR A 257 9.58 6.59 17.02
CA THR A 257 8.12 6.59 16.87
C THR A 257 7.48 5.33 17.47
N VAL A 258 8.13 4.17 17.35
CA VAL A 258 7.70 2.92 17.99
C VAL A 258 8.35 2.84 19.36
N VAL A 259 7.63 3.26 20.40
CA VAL A 259 8.12 3.15 21.78
C VAL A 259 7.83 1.74 22.30
N SER A 260 8.88 0.95 22.53
CA SER A 260 8.79 -0.34 23.20
C SER A 260 9.59 -0.31 24.50
N MET A 261 9.03 -0.86 25.59
CA MET A 261 9.76 -1.05 26.85
C MET A 261 10.85 -2.13 26.73
N ILE A 262 10.75 -3.02 25.73
CA ILE A 262 11.68 -4.11 25.48
C ILE A 262 12.30 -3.91 24.09
N PRO A 263 13.62 -3.68 23.98
CA PRO A 263 14.30 -3.63 22.70
C PRO A 263 14.08 -4.91 21.89
N GLY A 264 13.68 -4.78 20.62
CA GLY A 264 13.41 -5.90 19.70
C GLY A 264 11.93 -6.30 19.59
N GLN A 265 11.04 -5.74 20.43
CA GLN A 265 9.59 -5.94 20.31
C GLN A 265 8.93 -4.96 19.33
N GLU A 266 9.66 -3.96 18.81
CA GLU A 266 9.14 -3.02 17.82
C GLU A 266 8.69 -3.76 16.55
N ALA A 267 9.48 -4.75 16.11
CA ALA A 267 9.14 -5.56 14.94
C ALA A 267 7.82 -6.32 15.12
N VAL A 268 7.56 -6.89 16.31
CA VAL A 268 6.32 -7.63 16.61
C VAL A 268 5.09 -6.73 16.48
N GLN A 269 5.17 -5.49 17.00
CA GLN A 269 4.08 -4.52 16.87
C GLN A 269 3.83 -4.14 15.40
N VAL A 270 4.90 -3.95 14.64
CA VAL A 270 4.81 -3.64 13.21
C VAL A 270 4.22 -4.81 12.41
N VAL A 271 4.58 -6.06 12.73
CA VAL A 271 4.00 -7.26 12.10
C VAL A 271 2.50 -7.35 12.38
N ALA A 272 2.07 -7.12 13.62
CA ALA A 272 0.65 -7.13 13.97
C ALA A 272 -0.13 -6.08 13.16
N LEU A 273 0.39 -4.85 13.11
CA LEU A 273 -0.22 -3.77 12.33
C LEU A 273 -0.24 -4.06 10.83
N ALA A 274 0.83 -4.64 10.28
CA ALA A 274 0.90 -5.00 8.87
C ALA A 274 -0.08 -6.12 8.49
N ARG A 275 -0.32 -7.08 9.38
CA ARG A 275 -1.35 -8.12 9.20
C ARG A 275 -2.76 -7.52 9.22
N ASP A 276 -3.03 -6.61 10.15
CA ASP A 276 -4.30 -5.88 10.20
C ASP A 276 -4.53 -5.10 8.90
N TRP A 277 -3.49 -4.43 8.38
CA TRP A 277 -3.56 -3.72 7.11
C TRP A 277 -3.71 -4.65 5.91
N SER A 278 -3.05 -5.80 5.89
CA SER A 278 -3.18 -6.78 4.80
C SER A 278 -4.56 -7.41 4.74
N ALA A 279 -5.23 -7.58 5.89
CA ALA A 279 -6.61 -8.06 5.96
C ALA A 279 -7.64 -7.01 5.49
N GLU A 280 -7.33 -5.72 5.65
CA GLU A 280 -8.21 -4.62 5.23
C GLU A 280 -7.95 -4.16 3.79
N PHE A 281 -6.68 -4.16 3.36
CA PHE A 281 -6.23 -3.60 2.09
C PHE A 281 -5.48 -4.64 1.28
N GLY A 282 -6.06 -5.08 0.15
CA GLY A 282 -5.40 -6.01 -0.78
C GLY A 282 -4.15 -5.42 -1.45
N GLU A 283 -3.90 -4.11 -1.35
CA GLU A 283 -2.64 -3.48 -1.76
C GLU A 283 -1.46 -3.80 -0.82
N VAL A 284 -1.74 -4.20 0.43
CA VAL A 284 -0.72 -4.52 1.43
C VAL A 284 -0.55 -6.04 1.50
N THR A 285 0.67 -6.50 1.28
CA THR A 285 1.03 -7.92 1.38
C THR A 285 2.10 -8.13 2.43
N VAL A 286 1.94 -9.19 3.22
CA VAL A 286 2.89 -9.59 4.26
C VAL A 286 3.49 -10.92 3.88
N GLY A 287 4.83 -10.99 3.84
CA GLY A 287 5.56 -12.22 3.52
C GLY A 287 5.27 -13.34 4.51
N THR A 288 5.55 -14.58 4.09
CA THR A 288 5.25 -15.81 4.85
C THR A 288 6.18 -16.04 6.06
N GLN A 289 7.26 -15.28 6.18
CA GLN A 289 8.22 -15.40 7.28
C GLN A 289 7.58 -14.94 8.61
N THR A 290 7.67 -15.75 9.65
CA THR A 290 6.88 -15.51 10.87
C THR A 290 7.46 -14.44 11.79
N ALA A 291 8.79 -14.27 11.81
CA ALA A 291 9.48 -13.40 12.78
C ALA A 291 9.71 -11.97 12.25
N ASP A 292 10.22 -11.82 11.02
CA ASP A 292 10.50 -10.51 10.41
C ASP A 292 10.10 -10.51 8.92
N PRO A 293 8.80 -10.59 8.61
CA PRO A 293 8.31 -10.63 7.23
C PRO A 293 8.62 -9.34 6.48
N VAL A 294 8.84 -9.48 5.17
CA VAL A 294 8.84 -8.35 4.23
C VAL A 294 7.41 -7.87 4.05
N ILE A 295 7.19 -6.58 4.22
CA ILE A 295 5.91 -5.89 4.05
C ILE A 295 5.98 -5.10 2.76
N THR A 296 5.10 -5.40 1.81
CA THR A 296 5.08 -4.75 0.50
C THR A 296 3.76 -4.03 0.30
N LEU A 297 3.82 -2.76 -0.07
CA LEU A 297 2.66 -2.00 -0.55
C LEU A 297 2.76 -1.87 -2.07
N GLN A 298 1.81 -2.47 -2.79
CA GLN A 298 1.72 -2.37 -4.24
C GLN A 298 0.64 -1.37 -4.60
N LEU A 299 1.07 -0.15 -4.92
CA LEU A 299 0.21 0.84 -5.53
C LEU A 299 0.17 0.61 -7.03
N SER A 300 -1.03 0.41 -7.57
CA SER A 300 -1.21 0.50 -9.00
C SER A 300 -1.52 1.94 -9.36
N GLY A 301 -0.74 2.51 -10.28
CA GLY A 301 -1.08 3.75 -10.95
C GLY A 301 -2.27 3.60 -11.92
N VAL A 302 -2.76 2.37 -12.08
CA VAL A 302 -3.87 2.00 -12.95
C VAL A 302 -5.17 2.18 -12.17
N ASP A 303 -6.07 3.00 -12.71
CA ASP A 303 -7.41 3.20 -12.18
C ASP A 303 -8.28 1.96 -12.43
N TYR A 304 -8.08 0.89 -11.65
CA TYR A 304 -8.90 -0.33 -11.73
C TYR A 304 -10.31 -0.09 -11.18
N ASP A 305 -10.52 0.93 -10.35
CA ASP A 305 -11.85 1.33 -9.87
C ASP A 305 -12.75 1.68 -11.07
N SER A 306 -12.20 2.29 -12.12
CA SER A 306 -12.94 2.54 -13.36
C SER A 306 -13.49 1.27 -14.03
N VAL A 307 -12.76 0.15 -13.96
CA VAL A 307 -13.22 -1.14 -14.49
C VAL A 307 -14.33 -1.71 -13.60
N LEU A 308 -14.20 -1.58 -12.28
CA LEU A 308 -15.20 -2.06 -11.32
C LEU A 308 -16.53 -1.31 -11.46
N VAL A 309 -16.52 -0.02 -11.78
CA VAL A 309 -17.75 0.76 -12.01
C VAL A 309 -18.60 0.16 -13.13
N HIS A 310 -17.99 -0.42 -14.16
CA HIS A 310 -18.74 -1.04 -15.27
C HIS A 310 -19.44 -2.34 -14.90
N VAL A 311 -19.03 -3.00 -13.82
CA VAL A 311 -19.58 -4.28 -13.35
C VAL A 311 -20.33 -4.15 -12.01
N GLN A 312 -20.51 -2.93 -11.49
CA GLN A 312 -21.25 -2.70 -10.24
C GLN A 312 -22.70 -3.22 -10.28
N ASN A 313 -23.34 -3.24 -11.46
CA ASN A 313 -24.70 -3.76 -11.62
C ASN A 313 -24.82 -5.27 -11.32
N GLU A 314 -23.70 -5.99 -11.26
CA GLU A 314 -23.68 -7.41 -10.89
C GLU A 314 -23.81 -7.62 -9.37
N ASP A 315 -23.66 -6.56 -8.57
CA ASP A 315 -23.90 -6.61 -7.14
C ASP A 315 -25.41 -6.65 -6.81
N THR A 316 -26.01 -7.83 -6.97
CA THR A 316 -27.43 -8.09 -6.72
C THR A 316 -27.63 -9.08 -5.58
N HIS A 317 -28.78 -9.02 -4.89
CA HIS A 317 -29.12 -9.98 -3.83
C HIS A 317 -29.05 -11.43 -4.31
N GLU A 318 -29.44 -11.71 -5.55
CA GLU A 318 -29.37 -13.04 -6.15
C GLU A 318 -27.92 -13.51 -6.32
N ASN A 319 -27.05 -12.66 -6.86
CA ASN A 319 -25.62 -12.99 -7.03
C ASN A 319 -24.91 -13.14 -5.68
N ARG A 320 -25.23 -12.31 -4.68
CA ARG A 320 -24.73 -12.46 -3.30
C ARG A 320 -25.15 -13.80 -2.68
N ARG A 321 -26.42 -14.19 -2.84
CA ARG A 321 -26.96 -15.50 -2.38
C ARG A 321 -26.25 -16.65 -3.10
N GLY A 322 -26.04 -16.54 -4.41
CA GLY A 322 -25.32 -17.54 -5.21
C GLY A 322 -23.86 -17.71 -4.79
N LEU A 323 -23.15 -16.61 -4.51
CA LEU A 323 -21.78 -16.63 -3.99
C LEU A 323 -21.71 -17.33 -2.64
N LEU A 324 -22.54 -16.93 -1.67
CA LEU A 324 -22.56 -17.55 -0.34
C LEU A 324 -22.90 -19.04 -0.40
N ARG A 325 -23.87 -19.43 -1.24
CA ARG A 325 -24.24 -20.82 -1.45
C ARG A 325 -23.04 -21.66 -1.89
N ARG A 326 -22.31 -21.20 -2.90
CA ARG A 326 -21.12 -21.88 -3.43
C ARG A 326 -20.01 -21.97 -2.39
N LEU A 327 -19.67 -20.86 -1.73
CA LEU A 327 -18.61 -20.82 -0.72
C LEU A 327 -18.93 -21.76 0.46
N LEU A 328 -20.16 -21.71 0.98
CA LEU A 328 -20.57 -22.57 2.08
C LEU A 328 -20.63 -24.05 1.66
N ALA A 329 -21.16 -24.36 0.48
CA ALA A 329 -21.19 -25.73 -0.04
C ALA A 329 -19.79 -26.33 -0.16
N GLU A 330 -18.82 -25.55 -0.66
CA GLU A 330 -17.42 -25.95 -0.74
C GLU A 330 -16.82 -26.20 0.65
N GLN A 331 -17.05 -25.29 1.60
CA GLN A 331 -16.50 -25.41 2.96
C GLN A 331 -17.06 -26.61 3.75
N ILE A 332 -18.33 -26.96 3.54
CA ILE A 332 -18.93 -28.14 4.19
C ILE A 332 -18.71 -29.44 3.40
N GLY A 333 -18.04 -29.37 2.24
CA GLY A 333 -17.76 -30.52 1.38
C GLY A 333 -19.01 -31.12 0.72
N ALA A 334 -20.04 -30.31 0.47
CA ALA A 334 -21.26 -30.76 -0.18
C ALA A 334 -21.09 -30.81 -1.71
N ALA A 335 -21.55 -31.90 -2.32
CA ALA A 335 -21.49 -32.11 -3.77
C ALA A 335 -22.82 -31.78 -4.42
N LEU A 336 -22.78 -31.19 -5.63
CA LEU A 336 -23.95 -30.98 -6.47
C LEU A 336 -24.56 -32.34 -6.87
N THR A 337 -25.85 -32.50 -6.65
CA THR A 337 -26.61 -33.70 -7.03
C THR A 337 -27.35 -33.53 -8.36
N GLY A 338 -27.67 -32.28 -8.73
CA GLY A 338 -28.50 -31.95 -9.90
C GLY A 338 -29.99 -32.32 -9.75
N ALA A 339 -30.44 -32.67 -8.54
CA ALA A 339 -31.81 -33.11 -8.27
C ALA A 339 -32.74 -31.97 -7.82
N LEU A 340 -33.99 -31.98 -8.30
CA LEU A 340 -35.05 -31.07 -7.86
C LEU A 340 -35.37 -31.31 -6.37
N GLY A 341 -35.15 -30.30 -5.53
CA GLY A 341 -35.47 -30.33 -4.09
C GLY A 341 -34.33 -30.71 -3.14
N SER A 342 -33.16 -31.07 -3.67
CA SER A 342 -31.92 -31.29 -2.93
C SER A 342 -30.75 -30.79 -3.78
N GLU A 343 -30.39 -29.52 -3.69
CA GLU A 343 -29.40 -28.90 -4.60
C GLU A 343 -27.99 -29.50 -4.39
N TYR A 344 -27.67 -29.83 -3.14
CA TYR A 344 -26.42 -30.49 -2.76
C TYR A 344 -26.69 -31.69 -1.84
N SER A 345 -25.71 -32.58 -1.73
CA SER A 345 -25.68 -33.65 -0.73
C SER A 345 -24.31 -33.75 -0.08
N LEU A 346 -24.28 -34.10 1.19
CA LEU A 346 -23.06 -34.48 1.89
C LEU A 346 -23.24 -35.79 2.64
N THR A 347 -22.16 -36.55 2.74
CA THR A 347 -22.10 -37.76 3.55
C THR A 347 -21.37 -37.46 4.84
N HIS A 348 -22.02 -37.68 5.98
CA HIS A 348 -21.43 -37.47 7.30
C HIS A 348 -21.41 -38.77 8.11
N VAL A 349 -20.31 -39.04 8.82
CA VAL A 349 -20.20 -40.22 9.70
C VAL A 349 -20.51 -39.82 11.13
N TRP A 350 -21.65 -40.30 11.65
CA TRP A 350 -22.06 -40.05 13.03
C TRP A 350 -22.11 -41.36 13.81
N ARG A 351 -21.35 -41.44 14.91
CA ARG A 351 -21.26 -42.63 15.78
C ARG A 351 -21.02 -43.95 15.02
N GLY A 352 -20.18 -43.90 13.97
CA GLY A 352 -19.84 -45.06 13.14
C GLY A 352 -20.86 -45.42 12.06
N GLN A 353 -21.99 -44.71 11.95
CA GLN A 353 -22.95 -44.86 10.85
C GLN A 353 -22.80 -43.73 9.84
N LYS A 354 -22.79 -44.08 8.54
CA LYS A 354 -22.86 -43.09 7.45
C LYS A 354 -24.29 -42.55 7.34
N ARG A 355 -24.42 -41.23 7.28
CA ARG A 355 -25.65 -40.50 7.05
C ARG A 355 -25.52 -39.71 5.76
N GLU A 356 -26.45 -39.92 4.85
CA GLU A 356 -26.62 -39.03 3.70
C GLU A 356 -27.50 -37.86 4.13
N VAL A 357 -27.04 -36.65 3.83
CA VAL A 357 -27.69 -35.40 4.18
C VAL A 357 -27.94 -34.60 2.92
N ASP A 358 -29.21 -34.31 2.62
CA ASP A 358 -29.59 -33.37 1.57
C ASP A 358 -29.42 -31.95 2.09
N VAL A 359 -28.72 -31.11 1.33
CA VAL A 359 -28.48 -29.71 1.70
C VAL A 359 -29.28 -28.80 0.77
N VAL A 360 -30.05 -27.90 1.37
CA VAL A 360 -30.89 -26.92 0.68
C VAL A 360 -30.56 -25.53 1.22
N PHE A 361 -30.33 -24.58 0.32
CA PHE A 361 -30.13 -23.18 0.68
C PHE A 361 -31.38 -22.38 0.36
N GLY A 362 -31.82 -21.56 1.29
CA GLY A 362 -33.02 -20.75 1.08
C GLY A 362 -33.38 -19.96 2.31
N ASN A 363 -34.03 -18.83 2.09
CA ASN A 363 -34.53 -18.03 3.19
C ASN A 363 -35.68 -18.76 3.89
N VAL A 364 -35.55 -19.03 5.19
CA VAL A 364 -36.45 -19.92 5.88
C VAL A 364 -37.81 -19.27 6.07
N ARG A 365 -37.96 -17.96 6.27
CA ARG A 365 -39.30 -17.34 6.33
C ARG A 365 -40.04 -17.38 4.99
N ASP A 366 -39.33 -17.36 3.86
CA ASP A 366 -39.95 -17.21 2.53
C ASP A 366 -40.55 -18.53 2.02
N THR A 367 -41.87 -18.64 2.15
CA THR A 367 -42.66 -19.79 1.70
C THR A 367 -42.72 -19.95 0.18
N ARG A 368 -42.44 -18.89 -0.59
CA ARG A 368 -42.45 -18.94 -2.06
C ARG A 368 -41.16 -19.57 -2.58
N THR A 369 -40.01 -19.14 -2.05
CA THR A 369 -38.71 -19.68 -2.46
C THR A 369 -38.39 -21.01 -1.80
N LEU A 370 -38.83 -21.19 -0.55
CA LEU A 370 -38.62 -22.41 0.22
C LEU A 370 -39.96 -22.94 0.74
N PRO A 371 -40.71 -23.70 -0.06
CA PRO A 371 -41.99 -24.29 0.36
C PRO A 371 -41.81 -25.29 1.50
N ASP A 372 -42.86 -25.56 2.29
CA ASP A 372 -42.79 -26.48 3.43
C ASP A 372 -42.34 -27.89 3.04
N ALA A 373 -42.71 -28.36 1.84
CA ALA A 373 -42.24 -29.65 1.32
C ALA A 373 -40.71 -29.71 1.18
N ALA A 374 -40.06 -28.57 0.88
CA ALA A 374 -38.60 -28.49 0.82
C ALA A 374 -37.95 -28.64 2.20
N LEU A 375 -38.66 -28.34 3.28
CA LEU A 375 -38.20 -28.48 4.67
C LEU A 375 -38.39 -29.89 5.24
N ILE A 376 -39.08 -30.78 4.54
CA ILE A 376 -39.30 -32.17 4.98
C ILE A 376 -38.26 -33.09 4.32
N ALA A 377 -37.53 -33.84 5.13
CA ALA A 377 -36.60 -34.87 4.69
C ALA A 377 -37.33 -36.05 4.01
N THR A 378 -36.71 -36.62 2.97
CA THR A 378 -37.27 -37.74 2.20
C THR A 378 -36.35 -38.97 2.26
N ASP A 379 -36.91 -40.15 2.00
CA ASP A 379 -36.15 -41.40 1.77
C ASP A 379 -35.23 -41.83 2.92
N GLY A 380 -35.58 -41.49 4.16
CA GLY A 380 -34.80 -41.82 5.35
C GLY A 380 -33.44 -41.12 5.43
N ARG A 381 -33.21 -40.10 4.59
CA ARG A 381 -32.04 -39.21 4.64
C ARG A 381 -32.30 -38.06 5.59
N TRP A 382 -31.23 -37.45 6.08
CA TRP A 382 -31.33 -36.20 6.85
C TRP A 382 -31.42 -35.03 5.90
N LYS A 383 -32.02 -33.92 6.35
CA LYS A 383 -32.03 -32.67 5.58
C LYS A 383 -31.38 -31.54 6.36
N LEU A 384 -30.53 -30.78 5.71
CA LEU A 384 -29.89 -29.57 6.23
C LEU A 384 -30.37 -28.37 5.41
N VAL A 385 -31.10 -27.46 6.07
CA VAL A 385 -31.57 -26.22 5.48
C VAL A 385 -30.69 -25.09 5.99
N ILE A 386 -30.04 -24.37 5.09
CA ILE A 386 -29.13 -23.27 5.44
C ILE A 386 -29.75 -21.96 4.97
N ASP A 387 -30.01 -21.07 5.93
CA ASP A 387 -30.53 -19.73 5.67
C ASP A 387 -29.39 -18.75 5.34
N PHE A 388 -29.74 -17.65 4.67
CA PHE A 388 -28.82 -16.57 4.34
C PHE A 388 -28.68 -15.62 5.52
N PRO A 389 -27.48 -15.07 5.76
CA PRO A 389 -27.23 -14.14 6.86
C PRO A 389 -27.62 -12.70 6.49
N PHE A 390 -28.63 -12.53 5.65
CA PHE A 390 -29.23 -11.26 5.25
C PHE A 390 -30.55 -11.51 4.53
N ASP A 391 -31.41 -10.48 4.51
CA ASP A 391 -32.72 -10.55 3.89
C ASP A 391 -33.23 -9.19 3.41
N ASP A 392 -34.37 -9.17 2.74
CA ASP A 392 -35.09 -7.97 2.34
C ASP A 392 -35.45 -7.10 3.55
N ALA A 393 -35.49 -5.78 3.34
CA ALA A 393 -35.75 -4.82 4.40
C ALA A 393 -37.09 -5.10 5.13
N GLY A 394 -37.04 -5.08 6.47
CA GLY A 394 -38.22 -5.26 7.33
C GLY A 394 -38.40 -6.66 7.92
N HIS A 395 -37.51 -7.62 7.58
CA HIS A 395 -37.58 -8.98 8.09
C HIS A 395 -36.44 -9.30 9.06
N PRO A 396 -36.72 -9.43 10.37
CA PRO A 396 -35.73 -9.84 11.35
C PRO A 396 -35.48 -11.36 11.30
N PRO A 397 -34.30 -11.84 11.77
CA PRO A 397 -34.02 -13.28 11.88
C PRO A 397 -35.00 -14.08 12.75
N SER A 398 -35.81 -13.38 13.57
CA SER A 398 -36.85 -14.02 14.37
C SER A 398 -38.00 -14.59 13.53
N ASP A 399 -38.23 -14.05 12.32
CA ASP A 399 -39.28 -14.54 11.43
C ASP A 399 -39.00 -15.98 10.99
N ASP A 400 -37.73 -16.32 10.74
CA ASP A 400 -37.28 -17.66 10.35
C ASP A 400 -37.54 -18.68 11.48
N VAL A 401 -37.17 -18.30 12.71
CA VAL A 401 -37.44 -19.12 13.91
C VAL A 401 -38.93 -19.32 14.11
N TRP A 402 -39.72 -18.27 13.92
CA TRP A 402 -41.17 -18.32 14.11
C TRP A 402 -41.84 -19.30 13.13
N ARG A 403 -41.43 -19.30 11.87
CA ARG A 403 -41.93 -20.26 10.87
C ARG A 403 -41.64 -21.71 11.28
N LEU A 404 -40.43 -22.02 11.74
CA LEU A 404 -40.07 -23.37 12.18
C LEU A 404 -40.87 -23.81 13.41
N VAL A 405 -41.10 -22.89 14.36
CA VAL A 405 -41.95 -23.15 15.53
C VAL A 405 -43.39 -23.42 15.11
N GLN A 406 -43.93 -22.65 14.16
CA GLN A 406 -45.27 -22.85 13.64
C GLN A 406 -45.42 -24.22 12.96
N LEU A 407 -44.49 -24.62 12.10
CA LEU A 407 -44.50 -25.94 11.46
C LEU A 407 -44.51 -27.08 12.49
N LYS A 408 -43.75 -26.92 13.58
CA LYS A 408 -43.74 -27.88 14.69
C LYS A 408 -45.08 -27.90 15.44
N GLN A 409 -45.71 -26.75 15.66
CA GLN A 409 -47.03 -26.65 16.29
C GLN A 409 -48.13 -27.25 15.42
N ASP A 410 -48.01 -27.14 14.10
CA ASP A 410 -48.90 -27.75 13.11
C ASP A 410 -48.70 -29.28 12.97
N GLY A 411 -47.86 -29.88 13.82
CA GLY A 411 -47.65 -31.33 13.90
C GLY A 411 -46.75 -31.90 12.81
N ARG A 412 -45.91 -31.06 12.17
CA ARG A 412 -44.94 -31.53 11.17
C ARG A 412 -43.70 -32.08 11.87
N GLU A 413 -43.41 -33.36 11.65
CA GLU A 413 -42.19 -34.02 12.13
C GLU A 413 -41.31 -34.44 10.95
N SER A 414 -40.00 -34.19 11.05
CA SER A 414 -39.02 -34.55 10.04
C SER A 414 -37.58 -34.53 10.59
N ASP A 415 -36.69 -35.32 10.01
CA ASP A 415 -35.25 -35.34 10.31
C ASP A 415 -34.51 -34.17 9.61
N THR A 416 -34.93 -32.95 9.94
CA THR A 416 -34.41 -31.71 9.35
C THR A 416 -33.67 -30.86 10.38
N ILE A 417 -32.47 -30.41 10.02
CA ILE A 417 -31.68 -29.42 10.75
C ILE A 417 -31.79 -28.10 9.99
N ALA A 418 -32.25 -27.05 10.67
CA ALA A 418 -32.23 -25.69 10.13
C ALA A 418 -31.06 -24.90 10.76
N TRP A 419 -30.19 -24.37 9.92
CA TRP A 419 -29.11 -23.47 10.31
C TRP A 419 -29.51 -22.04 9.99
N LEU A 420 -29.80 -21.28 11.05
CA LEU A 420 -30.22 -19.88 11.00
C LEU A 420 -29.06 -18.97 11.47
N PRO A 421 -28.29 -18.34 10.58
CA PRO A 421 -27.24 -17.41 10.96
C PRO A 421 -27.82 -16.06 11.41
N HIS A 422 -27.05 -15.32 12.21
CA HIS A 422 -27.37 -13.91 12.46
C HIS A 422 -27.01 -13.06 11.25
N PHE A 423 -27.65 -11.88 11.13
CA PHE A 423 -27.38 -10.99 10.01
C PHE A 423 -25.97 -10.40 10.06
N LEU A 424 -25.36 -10.29 8.88
CA LEU A 424 -24.07 -9.64 8.72
C LEU A 424 -24.17 -8.14 8.96
N THR A 425 -23.05 -7.56 9.41
CA THR A 425 -22.91 -6.11 9.51
C THR A 425 -22.87 -5.47 8.12
N ALA A 426 -23.17 -4.17 8.03
CA ALA A 426 -23.12 -3.43 6.76
C ALA A 426 -21.75 -3.56 6.06
N SER A 427 -20.66 -3.43 6.82
CA SER A 427 -19.30 -3.61 6.28
C SER A 427 -19.07 -5.00 5.70
N ARG A 428 -19.57 -6.07 6.34
CA ARG A 428 -19.45 -7.44 5.80
C ARG A 428 -20.35 -7.67 4.59
N MET A 429 -21.49 -6.98 4.52
CA MET A 429 -22.33 -6.97 3.33
C MET A 429 -21.65 -6.25 2.16
N ASP A 430 -20.90 -5.18 2.41
CA ASP A 430 -20.09 -4.49 1.40
C ASP A 430 -18.96 -5.38 0.89
N ASP A 431 -18.30 -6.14 1.77
CA ASP A 431 -17.26 -7.11 1.39
C ASP A 431 -17.82 -8.20 0.46
N ILE A 432 -19.00 -8.74 0.78
CA ILE A 432 -19.67 -9.74 -0.08
C ILE A 432 -20.02 -9.12 -1.44
N GLY A 433 -20.55 -7.90 -1.46
CA GLY A 433 -20.87 -7.20 -2.70
C GLY A 433 -19.64 -7.01 -3.59
N LYS A 434 -18.53 -6.57 -3.00
CA LYS A 434 -17.24 -6.47 -3.71
C LYS A 434 -16.77 -7.82 -4.25
N LEU A 435 -16.86 -8.87 -3.43
CA LEU A 435 -16.42 -10.21 -3.83
C LEU A 435 -17.25 -10.75 -5.01
N VAL A 436 -18.57 -10.50 -5.04
CA VAL A 436 -19.44 -10.85 -6.18
C VAL A 436 -18.93 -10.19 -7.47
N VAL A 437 -18.65 -8.89 -7.41
CA VAL A 437 -18.20 -8.11 -8.57
C VAL A 437 -16.83 -8.59 -9.05
N LEU A 438 -15.89 -8.84 -8.12
CA LEU A 438 -14.56 -9.34 -8.44
C LEU A 438 -14.59 -10.74 -9.05
N ASP A 439 -15.37 -11.66 -8.48
CA ASP A 439 -15.52 -13.02 -8.99
C ASP A 439 -16.14 -13.02 -10.40
N TYR A 440 -17.15 -12.18 -10.62
CA TYR A 440 -17.75 -12.00 -11.94
C TYR A 440 -16.73 -11.49 -12.97
N LEU A 441 -15.98 -10.44 -12.63
CA LEU A 441 -15.04 -9.77 -13.53
C LEU A 441 -13.85 -10.67 -13.89
N LEU A 442 -13.33 -11.42 -12.91
CA LEU A 442 -12.14 -12.26 -13.07
C LEU A 442 -12.44 -13.64 -13.67
N THR A 443 -13.71 -13.97 -13.90
CA THR A 443 -14.12 -15.22 -14.54
C THR A 443 -14.02 -15.16 -16.06
N GLY A 444 -13.27 -16.10 -16.65
CA GLY A 444 -13.15 -16.25 -18.10
C GLY A 444 -12.43 -15.08 -18.77
N ALA A 445 -13.01 -14.58 -19.87
CA ALA A 445 -12.47 -13.48 -20.68
C ALA A 445 -13.13 -12.12 -20.38
N ARG A 446 -13.90 -12.01 -19.29
CA ARG A 446 -14.68 -10.80 -18.96
C ARG A 446 -13.78 -9.61 -18.63
N PHE A 447 -12.71 -9.84 -17.88
CA PHE A 447 -11.74 -8.80 -17.56
C PHE A 447 -11.27 -8.08 -18.83
N ASP A 448 -10.89 -8.81 -19.87
CA ASP A 448 -10.38 -8.22 -21.12
C ASP A 448 -11.43 -7.35 -21.85
N GLN A 449 -12.72 -7.66 -21.68
CA GLN A 449 -13.84 -6.90 -22.25
C GLN A 449 -14.06 -5.57 -21.52
N TYR A 450 -14.03 -5.61 -20.19
CA TYR A 450 -14.25 -4.44 -19.33
C TYR A 450 -13.00 -3.58 -19.11
N SER A 451 -11.81 -4.11 -19.38
CA SER A 451 -10.53 -3.38 -19.26
C SER A 451 -10.12 -2.63 -20.54
N THR A 452 -11.04 -2.41 -21.49
CA THR A 452 -10.74 -1.73 -22.76
C THR A 452 -10.36 -0.26 -22.58
N SER A 453 -10.86 0.37 -21.52
CA SER A 453 -10.50 1.73 -21.09
C SER A 453 -9.07 1.83 -20.55
N LEU A 454 -8.47 0.71 -20.12
CA LEU A 454 -7.11 0.67 -19.60
C LEU A 454 -6.07 0.55 -20.72
N PRO A 455 -4.92 1.25 -20.60
CA PRO A 455 -3.76 1.02 -21.45
C PRO A 455 -3.34 -0.45 -21.45
N VAL A 456 -2.86 -0.97 -22.59
CA VAL A 456 -2.54 -2.41 -22.73
C VAL A 456 -1.50 -2.87 -21.71
N ASN A 457 -0.49 -2.04 -21.42
CA ASN A 457 0.56 -2.34 -20.44
C ASN A 457 0.03 -2.44 -19.00
N ASP A 458 -1.14 -1.84 -18.73
CA ASP A 458 -1.72 -1.67 -17.40
C ASP A 458 -2.75 -2.76 -17.06
N ARG A 459 -3.20 -3.53 -18.06
CA ARG A 459 -4.22 -4.58 -17.90
C ARG A 459 -3.76 -5.73 -17.01
N GLU A 460 -2.59 -6.30 -17.29
CA GLU A 460 -2.05 -7.43 -16.52
C GLU A 460 -1.71 -7.05 -15.05
N PRO A 461 -1.10 -5.88 -14.78
CA PRO A 461 -0.97 -5.36 -13.42
C PRO A 461 -2.32 -5.21 -12.70
N ALA A 462 -3.32 -4.59 -13.34
CA ALA A 462 -4.65 -4.42 -12.76
C ALA A 462 -5.33 -5.76 -12.47
N ARG A 463 -5.23 -6.73 -13.39
CA ARG A 463 -5.77 -8.08 -13.22
C ARG A 463 -5.19 -8.78 -11.99
N ARG A 464 -3.87 -8.73 -11.82
CA ARG A 464 -3.19 -9.32 -10.67
C ARG A 464 -3.61 -8.69 -9.36
N GLN A 465 -3.78 -7.37 -9.33
CA GLN A 465 -4.21 -6.67 -8.13
C GLN A 465 -5.66 -7.00 -7.75
N LEU A 466 -6.58 -7.03 -8.72
CA LEU A 466 -7.97 -7.42 -8.49
C LEU A 466 -8.08 -8.88 -8.03
N ALA A 467 -7.23 -9.77 -8.57
CA ALA A 467 -7.13 -11.15 -8.11
C ALA A 467 -6.67 -11.23 -6.65
N ASN A 468 -5.65 -10.47 -6.28
CA ASN A 468 -5.18 -10.39 -4.89
C ASN A 468 -6.21 -9.78 -3.92
N GLN A 469 -7.16 -8.98 -4.41
CA GLN A 469 -8.27 -8.48 -3.58
C GLN A 469 -9.41 -9.49 -3.44
N ARG A 470 -9.57 -10.39 -4.42
CA ARG A 470 -10.59 -11.44 -4.42
C ARG A 470 -10.18 -12.59 -3.49
N ASP A 471 -8.92 -12.99 -3.58
CA ASP A 471 -8.31 -14.10 -2.84
C ASP A 471 -7.95 -13.67 -1.41
#